data_AF-A0A5S5BT65-F1
#
_entry.id   AF-A0A5S5BT65-F1
#
_cell.length_a   1.000
_cell.length_b   1.000
_cell.length_c   1.000
_cell.angle_alpha   90.00
_cell.angle_beta   90.00
_cell.angle_gamma   90.00
#
_symmetry.space_group_name_H-M   'P 1'
#
loop_
_entity.id
_entity.type
_entity.pdbx_description
1 polymer ?
#
loop_
_entity_poly.entity_id
_entity_poly.type
_entity_poly.pdbx_seq_one_letter_code
_entity_poly.pdbx_strand_id
1 'polypeptide(L)'
;METRLGRKIGEGACADVHEWEGAEKIIKLAKPNTNLHALNRELRNCRLAWEAGLPVPRPYGLAEADGRSGIVFERIDGESFMTRILDRITGPGPPSPRRPTRDSIPLRPIPS
;
A
#
# COMPACT_ATOMS: atom_id res chain seq x y z
N MET A 1 -2.25 -14.40 29.35
CA MET A 1 -1.88 -14.79 27.98
C MET A 1 -1.89 -13.52 27.17
N GLU A 2 -0.73 -13.06 26.71
CA GLU A 2 -0.67 -11.93 25.77
C GLU A 2 -1.31 -12.37 24.46
N THR A 3 -2.39 -11.70 24.06
CA THR A 3 -3.02 -11.92 22.77
C THR A 3 -2.05 -11.45 21.69
N ARG A 4 -1.52 -12.39 20.89
CA ARG A 4 -0.58 -12.07 19.79
C ARG A 4 -1.22 -11.25 18.68
N LEU A 5 -2.54 -11.35 18.54
CA LEU A 5 -3.34 -10.62 17.57
C LEU A 5 -3.78 -9.26 18.13
N GLY A 6 -3.41 -8.20 17.45
CA GLY A 6 -3.82 -6.83 17.80
C GLY A 6 -4.92 -6.29 16.89
N ARG A 7 -4.95 -4.96 16.72
CA ARG A 7 -6.01 -4.28 15.99
C ARG A 7 -5.99 -4.62 14.50
N LYS A 8 -7.15 -4.60 13.87
CA LYS A 8 -7.28 -4.65 12.42
C LYS A 8 -6.84 -3.30 11.84
N ILE A 9 -5.86 -3.33 10.93
CA ILE A 9 -5.26 -2.16 10.31
C ILE A 9 -5.46 -2.12 8.79
N GLY A 10 -5.99 -3.20 8.21
CA GLY A 10 -6.29 -3.26 6.78
C GLY A 10 -7.29 -4.35 6.44
N GLU A 11 -7.92 -4.22 5.29
CA GLU A 11 -8.89 -5.18 4.77
C GLU A 11 -8.71 -5.37 3.26
N GLY A 12 -8.80 -6.62 2.82
CA GLY A 12 -8.88 -7.00 1.42
C GLY A 12 -9.92 -8.08 1.17
N ALA A 13 -10.08 -8.46 -0.10
CA ALA A 13 -11.07 -9.46 -0.52
C ALA A 13 -10.78 -10.87 0.03
N CYS A 14 -9.51 -11.22 0.20
CA CYS A 14 -9.06 -12.55 0.60
C CYS A 14 -8.54 -12.62 2.04
N ALA A 15 -8.23 -11.48 2.66
CA ALA A 15 -7.61 -11.46 3.97
C ALA A 15 -7.87 -10.13 4.70
N ASP A 16 -7.78 -10.18 6.02
CA ASP A 16 -7.69 -9.02 6.90
C ASP A 16 -6.24 -8.84 7.34
N VAL A 17 -5.82 -7.61 7.62
CA VAL A 17 -4.47 -7.33 8.14
C VAL A 17 -4.57 -6.81 9.55
N HIS A 18 -3.84 -7.45 10.47
CA HIS A 18 -3.85 -7.12 11.89
C HIS A 18 -2.44 -6.89 12.41
N GLU A 19 -2.31 -6.13 13.50
CA GLU A 19 -1.09 -6.06 14.30
C GLU A 19 -0.75 -7.46 14.86
N TRP A 20 0.54 -7.79 14.93
CA TRP A 20 1.05 -9.07 15.42
C TRP A 20 2.21 -8.85 16.39
N GLU A 21 2.23 -9.63 17.50
CA GLU A 21 3.31 -9.62 18.51
C GLU A 21 3.70 -8.21 18.98
N GLY A 22 2.82 -7.52 19.69
CA GLY A 22 3.14 -6.18 20.20
C GLY A 22 3.22 -5.09 19.11
N ALA A 23 2.65 -5.36 17.93
CA ALA A 23 2.52 -4.45 16.80
C ALA A 23 3.83 -4.12 16.05
N GLU A 24 4.92 -4.85 16.31
CA GLU A 24 6.17 -4.81 15.53
C GLU A 24 6.05 -5.53 14.18
N LYS A 25 5.07 -6.44 14.08
CA LYS A 25 4.77 -7.23 12.88
C LYS A 25 3.30 -7.06 12.51
N ILE A 26 2.96 -7.58 11.34
CA ILE A 26 1.58 -7.70 10.90
C ILE A 26 1.28 -9.15 10.54
N ILE A 27 0.05 -9.58 10.76
CA ILE A 27 -0.47 -10.85 10.25
C ILE A 27 -1.55 -10.58 9.20
N LYS A 28 -1.37 -11.14 8.02
CA LYS A 28 -2.39 -11.19 6.96
C LYS A 28 -3.21 -12.46 7.16
N LEU A 29 -4.38 -12.32 7.77
CA LEU A 29 -5.25 -13.42 8.21
C LEU A 29 -6.23 -13.80 7.10
N ALA A 30 -6.18 -15.04 6.60
CA ALA A 30 -7.01 -15.51 5.51
C ALA A 30 -8.49 -15.47 5.87
N LYS A 31 -9.34 -14.96 4.97
CA LYS A 31 -10.80 -15.10 5.06
C LYS A 31 -11.23 -16.53 4.69
N PRO A 32 -12.44 -16.99 5.06
CA PRO A 32 -12.89 -18.36 4.81
C PRO A 32 -12.86 -18.81 3.34
N ASN A 33 -12.90 -17.86 2.41
CA ASN A 33 -12.79 -18.08 0.97
C ASN A 33 -11.36 -18.36 0.48
N THR A 34 -10.35 -18.28 1.36
CA THR A 34 -8.94 -18.40 0.99
C THR A 34 -8.35 -19.66 1.62
N ASN A 35 -7.90 -20.58 0.77
CA ASN A 35 -7.36 -21.85 1.22
C ASN A 35 -5.85 -21.79 1.52
N LEU A 36 -5.37 -22.83 2.22
CA LEU A 36 -3.97 -22.94 2.63
C LEU A 36 -2.99 -23.02 1.45
N HIS A 37 -3.41 -23.55 0.30
CA HIS A 37 -2.57 -23.58 -0.90
C HIS A 37 -2.28 -22.16 -1.42
N ALA A 38 -3.28 -21.28 -1.42
CA ALA A 38 -3.11 -19.88 -1.79
C ALA A 38 -2.15 -19.14 -0.83
N LEU A 39 -2.27 -19.38 0.48
CA LEU A 39 -1.36 -18.81 1.48
C LEU A 39 0.08 -19.28 1.27
N ASN A 40 0.30 -20.58 1.06
CA ASN A 40 1.64 -21.12 0.81
C ASN A 40 2.26 -20.54 -0.47
N ARG A 41 1.47 -20.38 -1.53
CA ARG A 41 1.93 -19.76 -2.77
C ARG A 41 2.32 -18.30 -2.55
N GLU A 42 1.51 -17.54 -1.81
CA GLU A 42 1.82 -16.14 -1.48
C GLU A 42 3.10 -16.04 -0.66
N LEU A 43 3.21 -16.83 0.43
CA LEU A 43 4.40 -16.86 1.27
C LEU A 43 5.66 -17.21 0.46
N ARG A 44 5.59 -18.22 -0.41
CA ARG A 44 6.70 -18.61 -1.29
C ARG A 44 7.11 -17.47 -2.21
N ASN A 45 6.15 -16.83 -2.88
CA ASN A 45 6.43 -15.75 -3.83
C ASN A 45 7.03 -14.52 -3.12
N CYS A 46 6.50 -14.14 -1.97
CA CYS A 46 7.05 -13.05 -1.16
C CYS A 46 8.45 -13.36 -0.65
N ARG A 47 8.72 -14.61 -0.23
CA ARG A 47 10.07 -15.02 0.19
C ARG A 47 11.07 -14.88 -0.95
N LEU A 48 10.74 -15.39 -2.14
CA LEU A 48 11.59 -15.27 -3.32
C LEU A 48 11.85 -13.79 -3.68
N ALA A 49 10.83 -12.94 -3.63
CA ALA A 49 10.97 -11.51 -3.90
C ALA A 49 11.89 -10.81 -2.88
N TRP A 50 11.73 -11.13 -1.59
CA TRP A 50 12.55 -10.57 -0.52
C TRP A 50 14.01 -11.04 -0.60
N GLU A 51 14.24 -12.35 -0.84
CA GLU A 51 15.57 -12.94 -1.03
C GLU A 51 16.29 -12.37 -2.27
N ALA A 52 15.53 -11.98 -3.30
CA ALA A 52 16.05 -11.30 -4.48
C ALA A 52 16.36 -9.80 -4.25
N GLY A 53 16.14 -9.26 -3.05
CA GLY A 53 16.41 -7.86 -2.71
C GLY A 53 15.39 -6.85 -3.24
N LEU A 54 14.20 -7.29 -3.63
CA LEU A 54 13.11 -6.38 -4.01
C LEU A 54 12.58 -5.62 -2.79
N PRO A 55 12.05 -4.39 -2.95
CA PRO A 55 11.51 -3.59 -1.86
C PRO A 55 10.12 -4.11 -1.43
N VAL A 56 10.10 -5.29 -0.82
CA VAL A 56 8.90 -5.95 -0.30
C VAL A 56 9.05 -6.21 1.20
N PRO A 57 7.95 -6.26 1.97
CA PRO A 57 8.03 -6.58 3.40
C PRO A 57 8.60 -7.98 3.61
N ARG A 58 9.50 -8.14 4.60
CA ARG A 58 10.04 -9.45 4.96
C ARG A 58 8.93 -10.40 5.40
N PRO A 59 8.76 -11.57 4.77
CA PRO A 59 7.88 -12.62 5.27
C PRO A 59 8.55 -13.44 6.38
N TYR A 60 7.87 -13.63 7.51
CA TYR A 60 8.36 -14.45 8.62
C TYR A 60 7.85 -15.90 8.51
N GLY A 61 6.59 -16.12 8.16
CA GLY A 61 6.04 -17.47 7.99
C GLY A 61 4.53 -17.55 8.19
N LEU A 62 4.02 -18.79 8.24
CA LEU A 62 2.62 -19.04 8.59
C LEU A 62 2.42 -18.95 10.10
N ALA A 63 1.27 -18.42 10.51
CA ALA A 63 0.79 -18.43 11.87
C ALA A 63 -0.72 -18.66 11.89
N GLU A 64 -1.26 -18.97 13.06
CA GLU A 64 -2.69 -19.08 13.29
C GLU A 64 -3.13 -18.07 14.34
N ALA A 65 -4.26 -17.42 14.08
CA ALA A 65 -4.92 -16.52 15.02
C ALA A 65 -6.43 -16.68 14.88
N ASP A 66 -7.15 -16.78 16.00
CA ASP A 66 -8.60 -16.98 16.03
C ASP A 66 -9.09 -18.13 15.13
N GLY A 67 -8.35 -19.24 15.10
CA GLY A 67 -8.67 -20.43 14.27
C GLY A 67 -8.54 -20.22 12.76
N ARG A 68 -7.95 -19.11 12.33
CA ARG A 68 -7.69 -18.78 10.92
C ARG A 68 -6.19 -18.78 10.66
N SER A 69 -5.77 -19.40 9.56
CA SER A 69 -4.38 -19.32 9.11
C SER A 69 -4.08 -17.94 8.51
N GLY A 70 -2.85 -17.47 8.70
CA GLY A 70 -2.35 -16.23 8.13
C GLY A 70 -0.86 -16.27 7.87
N ILE A 71 -0.35 -15.23 7.25
CA ILE A 71 1.09 -15.03 7.02
C ILE A 71 1.55 -13.83 7.82
N VAL A 72 2.62 -14.00 8.59
CA VAL A 72 3.28 -12.92 9.34
C VAL A 72 4.30 -12.24 8.46
N PHE A 73 4.25 -10.91 8.41
CA PHE A 73 5.16 -10.05 7.67
C PHE A 73 5.73 -8.95 8.56
N GLU A 74 6.82 -8.35 8.09
CA GLU A 74 7.33 -7.07 8.56
C GLU A 74 6.24 -6.01 8.48
N ARG A 75 6.16 -5.20 9.52
CA ARG A 75 5.34 -4.00 9.51
C ARG A 75 6.10 -2.89 8.79
N ILE A 76 5.45 -2.29 7.80
CA ILE A 76 5.96 -1.10 7.12
C ILE A 76 5.09 0.07 7.55
N ASP A 77 5.70 1.03 8.25
CA ASP A 77 5.06 2.29 8.57
C ASP A 77 5.31 3.30 7.46
N GLY A 78 4.25 3.93 6.99
CA GLY A 78 4.32 4.90 5.90
C GLY A 78 2.95 5.36 5.48
N GLU A 79 2.96 6.40 4.65
CA GLU A 79 1.75 6.90 4.03
C GLU A 79 1.16 5.88 3.05
N SER A 80 -0.15 5.71 3.08
CA SER A 80 -0.82 4.80 2.17
C SER A 80 -0.68 5.26 0.72
N PHE A 81 -0.57 4.31 -0.21
CA PHE A 81 -0.57 4.61 -1.63
C PHE A 81 -1.82 5.38 -2.08
N MET A 82 -2.97 5.08 -1.46
CA MET A 82 -4.24 5.76 -1.76
C MET A 82 -4.21 7.24 -1.37
N THR A 83 -3.66 7.57 -0.20
CA THR A 83 -3.48 8.96 0.25
C THR A 83 -2.62 9.71 -0.77
N ARG A 84 -1.48 9.14 -1.15
CA ARG A 84 -0.56 9.73 -2.14
C ARG A 84 -1.20 9.96 -3.50
N ILE A 85 -2.00 9.00 -3.97
CA ILE A 85 -2.73 9.14 -5.23
C ILE A 85 -3.77 10.25 -5.10
N LEU A 86 -4.55 10.24 -4.03
CA LEU A 86 -5.63 11.19 -3.84
C LEU A 86 -5.09 12.62 -3.80
N ASP A 87 -4.04 12.86 -3.02
CA ASP A 87 -3.39 14.17 -2.89
C ASP A 87 -2.87 14.69 -4.23
N ARG A 88 -2.41 13.79 -5.12
CA ARG A 88 -1.99 14.17 -6.47
C ARG A 88 -3.16 14.53 -7.39
N ILE A 89 -4.32 13.91 -7.18
CA ILE A 89 -5.54 14.15 -7.97
C ILE A 89 -6.27 15.41 -7.47
N THR A 90 -6.32 15.62 -6.15
CA THR A 90 -7.10 16.69 -5.50
C THR A 90 -6.26 17.89 -5.09
N GLY A 91 -4.93 17.78 -5.10
CA GLY A 91 -4.03 18.88 -4.81
C GLY A 91 -4.19 20.05 -5.78
N PRO A 92 -3.73 21.27 -5.40
CA PRO A 92 -3.78 22.41 -6.30
C PRO A 92 -3.05 22.05 -7.60
N GLY A 93 -3.76 22.19 -8.73
CA GLY A 93 -3.17 22.00 -10.04
C GLY A 93 -1.92 22.85 -10.23
N PRO A 94 -1.01 22.51 -11.18
CA PRO A 94 0.16 23.32 -11.46
C PRO A 94 -0.26 24.78 -11.67
N PRO A 95 0.52 25.76 -11.21
CA PRO A 95 0.16 27.17 -11.35
C PRO A 95 -0.17 27.45 -12.81
N SER A 96 -1.35 28.03 -13.04
CA SER A 96 -1.80 28.41 -14.37
C SER A 96 -0.70 29.26 -15.04
N PRO A 97 -0.32 28.96 -16.30
CA PRO A 97 0.62 29.79 -17.01
C PRO A 97 0.07 31.22 -17.02
N ARG A 98 0.87 32.18 -16.53
CA ARG A 98 0.47 33.59 -16.49
C ARG A 98 0.00 33.98 -17.89
N ARG A 99 -1.28 34.33 -18.03
CA ARG A 99 -1.82 34.82 -19.29
C ARG A 99 -0.99 36.06 -19.65
N PRO A 100 -0.36 36.14 -20.83
CA PRO A 100 0.34 37.34 -21.24
C PRO A 100 -0.65 38.51 -21.16
N THR A 101 -0.24 39.59 -20.49
CA THR A 101 -1.05 40.80 -20.37
C THR A 101 -1.26 41.39 -21.76
N ARG A 102 -2.37 42.12 -21.96
CA ARG A 102 -2.71 42.71 -23.27
C ARG A 102 -1.58 43.57 -23.86
N ASP A 103 -0.68 44.07 -23.02
CA ASP A 103 0.46 44.91 -23.40
C ASP A 103 1.68 44.12 -23.92
N SER A 104 1.66 42.78 -23.85
CA SER A 104 2.76 41.91 -24.29
C SER A 104 2.55 41.26 -25.66
N ILE A 105 1.47 41.61 -26.37
CA ILE A 105 1.22 41.17 -27.75
C ILE A 105 1.73 42.26 -28.71
N PRO A 106 2.81 42.04 -29.48
CA PRO A 106 3.25 43.01 -30.47
C PRO A 106 2.18 43.17 -31.55
N LEU A 107 1.74 44.42 -31.77
CA LEU A 107 0.86 44.76 -32.88
C LEU A 107 1.60 44.45 -34.19
N ARG A 108 1.11 43.47 -34.95
CA ARG A 108 1.65 43.21 -36.29
C ARG A 108 1.16 44.32 -37.22
N PRO A 109 2.04 44.89 -38.07
CA PRO A 109 1.62 45.88 -39.05
C PRO A 109 0.66 45.24 -40.06
N ILE A 110 -0.42 45.96 -40.38
CA ILE A 110 -1.39 45.56 -41.41
C ILE A 110 -0.74 45.85 -42.77
N PRO A 111 -0.59 44.86 -43.66
CA PRO A 111 -0.02 45.09 -44.98
C PRO A 111 -0.98 45.93 -45.84
N SER A 112 -0.37 46.80 -46.66
CA SER A 112 -1.04 47.75 -47.58
C SER A 112 -1.72 47.05 -48.75
#